data_AF-A0A2E1PCY2-F1
#
_entry.id   AF-A0A2E1PCY2-F1
#
_cell.length_a   1.000
_cell.length_b   1.000
_cell.length_c   1.000
_cell.angle_alpha   90.00
_cell.angle_beta   90.00
_cell.angle_gamma   90.00
#
_symmetry.space_group_name_H-M   'P 1'
#
loop_
_entity.id
_entity.type
_entity.pdbx_description
1 polymer ?
#
loop_
_entity_poly.entity_id
_entity_poly.type
_entity_poly.pdbx_seq_one_letter_code
_entity_poly.pdbx_strand_id
1 'polypeptide(L)'
;MKTSILKKDQFKKNWHLINAENVSVGRLASRISIILKGKNKPHYSPNLPVGDGVIIINSDKIKFTGKKNSDKKYYRHSGHPGGIKETTPDQLKNRNKSDYLIKSAIKGMLPNTPLFRHLIKNSLKVYKGDSHPHESQNPTEINFLKLNPKNEIHD
;
A
#
# COMPACT_ATOMS: atom_id res chain seq x y z
N MET A 1 -15.09 -34.08 -8.60
CA MET A 1 -14.43 -32.93 -9.28
C MET A 1 -13.55 -32.20 -8.28
N LYS A 2 -12.32 -31.78 -8.62
CA LYS A 2 -11.41 -31.05 -7.71
C LYS A 2 -11.22 -29.62 -8.21
N THR A 3 -11.15 -28.66 -7.29
CA THR A 3 -10.85 -27.25 -7.61
C THR A 3 -9.42 -27.13 -8.13
N SER A 4 -9.22 -26.38 -9.22
CA SER A 4 -7.89 -26.16 -9.79
C SER A 4 -7.06 -25.22 -8.90
N ILE A 5 -5.85 -25.64 -8.55
CA ILE A 5 -4.89 -24.86 -7.76
C ILE A 5 -3.62 -24.75 -8.60
N LEU A 6 -3.13 -23.53 -8.79
CA LEU A 6 -1.88 -23.29 -9.49
C LEU A 6 -0.67 -23.72 -8.64
N LYS A 7 0.34 -24.28 -9.31
CA LYS A 7 1.63 -24.56 -8.68
C LYS A 7 2.45 -23.27 -8.53
N LYS A 8 3.37 -23.27 -7.58
CA LYS A 8 4.21 -22.09 -7.26
C LYS A 8 4.97 -21.53 -8.47
N ASP A 9 5.42 -22.40 -9.35
CA ASP A 9 6.28 -22.03 -10.48
C ASP A 9 5.50 -21.45 -11.68
N GLN A 10 4.17 -21.57 -11.65
CA GLN A 10 3.30 -21.06 -12.72
C GLN A 10 2.87 -19.60 -12.46
N PHE A 11 3.20 -19.05 -11.30
CA PHE A 11 2.80 -17.69 -10.95
C PHE A 11 3.71 -16.65 -11.61
N LYS A 12 3.15 -15.88 -12.54
CA LYS A 12 3.76 -14.65 -13.03
C LYS A 12 3.31 -13.48 -12.16
N LYS A 13 4.29 -12.79 -11.58
CA LYS A 13 4.10 -11.56 -10.82
C LYS A 13 4.27 -10.38 -11.78
N ASN A 14 3.20 -9.63 -11.99
CA ASN A 14 3.25 -8.38 -12.72
C ASN A 14 3.52 -7.24 -11.74
N TRP A 15 4.05 -6.13 -12.23
CA TRP A 15 4.24 -4.92 -11.44
C TRP A 15 3.31 -3.83 -11.92
N HIS A 16 2.74 -3.07 -10.98
CA HIS A 16 1.84 -1.97 -11.27
C HIS A 16 2.41 -0.66 -10.73
N LEU A 17 2.35 0.41 -11.51
CA LEU A 17 2.74 1.76 -11.09
C LEU A 17 1.49 2.58 -10.77
N ILE A 18 1.49 3.24 -9.60
CA ILE A 18 0.38 4.10 -9.16
C ILE A 18 0.95 5.44 -8.66
N ASN A 19 0.43 6.54 -9.22
CA ASN A 19 0.67 7.88 -8.70
C ASN A 19 -0.27 8.17 -7.51
N ALA A 20 0.30 8.58 -6.36
CA ALA A 20 -0.44 8.88 -5.13
C ALA A 20 -0.80 10.38 -4.94
N GLU A 21 -0.57 11.21 -5.96
CA GLU A 21 -0.88 12.64 -5.93
C GLU A 21 -2.37 12.94 -5.80
N ASN A 22 -2.74 13.77 -4.81
CA ASN A 22 -4.13 14.16 -4.50
C ASN A 22 -5.09 12.99 -4.23
N VAL A 23 -4.55 11.80 -3.93
CA VAL A 23 -5.35 10.60 -3.66
C VAL A 23 -5.68 10.46 -2.18
N SER A 24 -6.87 9.94 -1.88
CA SER A 24 -7.24 9.49 -0.53
C SER A 24 -6.47 8.26 -0.05
N VAL A 25 -5.72 8.39 1.06
CA VAL A 25 -4.90 7.30 1.65
C VAL A 25 -5.66 5.99 1.82
N GLY A 26 -6.86 6.04 2.41
CA GLY A 26 -7.62 4.84 2.75
C GLY A 26 -8.12 4.09 1.52
N ARG A 27 -8.62 4.82 0.52
CA ARG A 27 -9.11 4.26 -0.74
C ARG A 27 -7.98 3.63 -1.54
N LEU A 28 -6.85 4.32 -1.63
CA LEU A 28 -5.64 3.82 -2.26
C LEU A 28 -5.17 2.52 -1.59
N ALA A 29 -5.03 2.54 -0.27
CA ALA A 29 -4.55 1.39 0.50
C ALA A 29 -5.46 0.16 0.34
N SER A 30 -6.78 0.36 0.32
CA SER A 30 -7.76 -0.70 0.10
C SER A 30 -7.55 -1.37 -1.27
N ARG A 31 -7.47 -0.58 -2.34
CA ARG A 31 -7.28 -1.10 -3.70
C ARG A 31 -5.95 -1.84 -3.85
N ILE A 32 -4.87 -1.27 -3.31
CA ILE A 32 -3.54 -1.88 -3.35
C ILE A 32 -3.53 -3.19 -2.58
N SER A 33 -4.23 -3.28 -1.44
CA SER A 33 -4.32 -4.54 -0.69
C SER A 33 -4.94 -5.67 -1.53
N ILE A 34 -5.92 -5.38 -2.40
CA ILE A 34 -6.56 -6.37 -3.27
C ILE A 34 -5.56 -6.89 -4.32
N ILE A 35 -4.78 -5.98 -4.91
CA ILE A 35 -3.74 -6.29 -5.90
C ILE A 35 -2.63 -7.14 -5.26
N LEU A 36 -2.15 -6.72 -4.09
CA LEU A 36 -1.14 -7.45 -3.31
C LEU A 36 -1.64 -8.84 -2.88
N LYS A 37 -2.93 -8.99 -2.54
CA LYS A 37 -3.53 -10.30 -2.23
C LYS A 37 -3.72 -11.18 -3.48
N GLY A 38 -3.73 -10.59 -4.68
CA GLY A 38 -4.05 -11.29 -5.93
C GLY A 38 -5.54 -11.59 -6.09
N LYS A 39 -6.41 -10.93 -5.32
CA LYS A 39 -7.88 -11.10 -5.40
C LYS A 39 -8.50 -10.55 -6.70
N ASN A 40 -7.70 -9.85 -7.50
CA ASN A 40 -8.04 -9.42 -8.86
C ASN A 40 -7.82 -10.52 -9.91
N LYS A 41 -7.13 -11.62 -9.57
CA LYS A 41 -6.85 -12.73 -10.49
C LYS A 41 -7.83 -13.88 -10.24
N PRO A 42 -8.27 -14.58 -11.29
CA PRO A 42 -9.19 -15.72 -11.16
C PRO A 42 -8.55 -16.90 -10.40
N HIS A 43 -7.22 -17.00 -10.41
CA HIS A 43 -6.48 -18.07 -9.75
C HIS A 43 -6.07 -17.73 -8.31
N TYR A 44 -6.86 -16.91 -7.61
CA TYR A 44 -6.58 -16.56 -6.22
C TYR A 44 -6.62 -17.80 -5.31
N SER A 45 -5.56 -17.98 -4.52
CA SER A 45 -5.51 -18.99 -3.46
C SER A 45 -5.02 -18.33 -2.16
N PRO A 46 -5.73 -18.47 -1.03
CA PRO A 46 -5.37 -17.84 0.24
C PRO A 46 -3.98 -18.20 0.77
N ASN A 47 -3.51 -19.43 0.48
CA ASN A 47 -2.27 -19.97 1.02
C ASN A 47 -1.04 -19.62 0.18
N LEU A 48 -1.22 -19.07 -1.03
CA LEU A 48 -0.15 -18.80 -1.99
C LEU A 48 -0.06 -17.30 -2.29
N PRO A 49 1.16 -16.74 -2.46
CA PRO A 49 1.35 -15.33 -2.75
C PRO A 49 1.19 -15.05 -4.25
N VAL A 50 -0.03 -15.15 -4.76
CA VAL A 50 -0.37 -15.02 -6.21
C VAL A 50 -0.48 -13.55 -6.68
N GLY A 51 -0.48 -12.62 -5.72
CA GLY A 51 -0.66 -11.20 -5.98
C GLY A 51 0.51 -10.53 -6.70
N ASP A 52 0.20 -9.35 -7.23
CA ASP A 52 1.14 -8.56 -8.02
C ASP A 52 1.96 -7.59 -7.15
N GLY A 53 3.06 -7.11 -7.73
CA GLY A 53 3.84 -6.01 -7.19
C GLY A 53 3.17 -4.66 -7.45
N VAL A 54 3.33 -3.73 -6.50
CA VAL A 54 2.84 -2.36 -6.63
C VAL A 54 3.97 -1.40 -6.26
N ILE A 55 4.21 -0.46 -7.15
CA ILE A 55 5.11 0.68 -7.01
C ILE A 55 4.23 1.92 -6.88
N ILE A 56 4.45 2.67 -5.81
CA ILE A 56 3.74 3.92 -5.54
C ILE A 56 4.75 5.05 -5.63
N ILE A 57 4.45 6.06 -6.43
CA ILE A 57 5.21 7.33 -6.53
C ILE A 57 4.41 8.47 -5.92
N ASN A 58 5.06 9.61 -5.64
CA ASN A 58 4.44 10.79 -5.02
C ASN A 58 3.78 10.56 -3.67
N SER A 59 4.39 9.73 -2.81
CA SER A 59 3.81 9.46 -1.49
C SER A 59 3.64 10.71 -0.61
N ASP A 60 4.41 11.77 -0.87
CA ASP A 60 4.37 13.02 -0.10
C ASP A 60 3.10 13.84 -0.40
N LYS A 61 2.57 13.71 -1.62
CA LYS A 61 1.40 14.44 -2.11
C LYS A 61 0.06 13.77 -1.74
N ILE A 62 0.10 12.72 -0.91
CA ILE A 62 -1.12 12.00 -0.52
C ILE A 62 -1.92 12.80 0.52
N LYS A 63 -3.26 12.75 0.40
CA LYS A 63 -4.15 13.57 1.22
C LYS A 63 -5.02 12.73 2.16
N PHE A 64 -5.25 13.27 3.35
CA PHE A 64 -6.27 12.80 4.26
C PHE A 64 -7.48 13.73 4.19
N THR A 65 -8.68 13.19 4.39
CA THR A 65 -9.91 13.98 4.39
C THR A 65 -10.17 14.63 5.75
N GLY A 66 -10.67 15.87 5.73
CA GLY A 66 -11.02 16.63 6.95
C GLY A 66 -9.81 16.91 7.85
N LYS A 67 -10.05 17.01 9.17
CA LYS A 67 -9.01 17.30 10.19
C LYS A 67 -8.11 16.11 10.57
N LYS A 68 -8.12 15.03 9.78
CA LYS A 68 -7.37 13.80 10.10
C LYS A 68 -5.85 14.00 10.10
N ASN A 69 -5.35 15.01 9.39
CA ASN A 69 -3.94 15.35 9.36
C ASN A 69 -3.40 15.72 10.76
N SER A 70 -4.17 16.49 11.54
CA SER A 70 -3.86 16.88 12.91
C SER A 70 -4.37 15.87 13.94
N ASP A 71 -5.60 15.38 13.77
CA ASP A 71 -6.31 14.70 14.84
C ASP A 71 -5.97 13.21 14.93
N LYS A 72 -5.53 12.60 13.81
CA LYS A 72 -5.17 11.19 13.80
C LYS A 72 -3.85 10.99 14.53
N LYS A 73 -3.84 10.04 15.48
CA LYS A 73 -2.64 9.67 16.23
C LYS A 73 -2.16 8.28 15.86
N TYR A 74 -0.86 8.16 15.55
CA TYR A 74 -0.16 6.89 15.48
C TYR A 74 0.56 6.65 16.80
N TYR A 75 0.25 5.54 17.43
CA TYR A 75 0.87 5.14 18.69
C TYR A 75 1.99 4.13 18.46
N ARG A 76 3.06 4.26 19.24
CA ARG A 76 4.09 3.23 19.38
C ARG A 76 4.52 3.16 20.84
N HIS A 77 4.68 1.96 21.37
CA HIS A 77 5.15 1.74 22.72
C HIS A 77 6.60 1.24 22.71
N SER A 78 7.43 1.66 23.67
CA SER A 78 8.81 1.19 23.82
C SER A 78 8.93 -0.14 24.58
N GLY A 79 7.90 -0.52 25.34
CA GLY A 79 7.90 -1.70 26.23
C GLY A 79 8.10 -1.36 27.71
N HIS A 80 8.51 -0.13 28.04
CA HIS A 80 8.73 0.32 29.42
C HIS A 80 7.53 1.11 29.96
N PRO A 81 7.30 1.18 31.28
CA PRO A 81 6.25 2.02 31.87
C PRO A 81 6.37 3.48 31.40
N GLY A 82 5.24 4.10 31.01
CA GLY A 82 5.21 5.45 30.44
C GLY A 82 5.80 5.59 29.03
N GLY A 83 6.15 4.48 28.38
CA GLY A 83 6.85 4.45 27.09
C GLY A 83 6.00 4.70 25.85
N ILE A 84 4.80 5.28 25.98
CA ILE A 84 3.91 5.56 24.85
C ILE A 84 4.39 6.79 24.09
N LYS A 85 4.50 6.66 22.76
CA LYS A 85 4.88 7.73 21.85
C LYS A 85 3.76 7.93 20.85
N GLU A 86 3.34 9.17 20.69
CA GLU A 86 2.31 9.58 19.74
C GLU A 86 2.95 10.33 18.58
N THR A 87 2.41 10.19 17.38
CA THR A 87 2.81 10.99 16.23
C THR A 87 1.63 11.21 15.30
N THR A 88 1.45 12.42 14.79
CA THR A 88 0.39 12.74 13.83
C THR A 88 0.85 12.55 12.37
N PRO A 89 -0.06 12.40 11.40
CA PRO A 89 0.30 12.41 9.99
C PRO A 89 1.15 13.61 9.58
N ASP A 90 0.82 14.82 10.04
CA ASP A 90 1.58 16.02 9.71
C ASP A 90 3.01 15.96 10.25
N GLN A 91 3.20 15.51 11.48
CA GLN A 91 4.54 15.30 12.04
C GLN A 91 5.33 14.24 11.27
N LEU A 92 4.67 13.21 10.75
CA LEU A 92 5.33 12.19 9.91
C LEU A 92 5.73 12.76 8.55
N LYS A 93 4.89 13.59 7.93
CA LYS A 93 5.23 14.31 6.69
C LYS A 93 6.42 15.24 6.89
N ASN A 94 6.41 16.04 7.96
CA ASN A 94 7.52 16.95 8.29
C ASN A 94 8.84 16.23 8.56
N ARG A 95 8.77 14.99 9.06
CA ARG A 95 9.96 14.12 9.27
C ARG A 95 10.36 13.34 8.00
N ASN A 96 9.79 13.67 6.84
CA ASN A 96 10.00 12.98 5.58
C ASN A 96 9.70 11.47 5.69
N LYS A 97 8.62 11.09 6.37
CA LYS A 97 8.16 9.70 6.55
C LYS A 97 6.79 9.46 5.94
N SER A 98 6.51 10.06 4.79
CA SER A 98 5.25 9.91 4.08
C SER A 98 5.05 8.49 3.53
N ASP A 99 6.15 7.81 3.17
CA ASP A 99 6.14 6.40 2.77
C ASP A 99 5.58 5.49 3.88
N TYR A 100 5.90 5.81 5.14
CA TYR A 100 5.39 5.10 6.31
C TYR A 100 3.87 5.22 6.45
N LEU A 101 3.27 6.36 6.08
CA LEU A 101 1.81 6.55 6.15
C LEU A 101 1.08 5.54 5.26
N ILE A 102 1.53 5.43 4.01
CA ILE A 102 0.94 4.52 3.03
C ILE A 102 1.22 3.07 3.40
N LYS A 103 2.47 2.73 3.75
CA LYS A 103 2.86 1.39 4.18
C LYS A 103 2.05 0.92 5.40
N SER A 104 1.86 1.80 6.38
CA SER A 104 1.09 1.49 7.60
C SER A 104 -0.39 1.26 7.28
N ALA A 105 -0.98 2.09 6.41
CA ALA A 105 -2.35 1.92 5.96
C ALA A 105 -2.56 0.60 5.21
N ILE A 106 -1.66 0.25 4.29
CA ILE A 106 -1.72 -1.03 3.54
C ILE A 106 -1.48 -2.22 4.47
N LYS A 107 -0.51 -2.13 5.38
CA LYS A 107 -0.21 -3.19 6.35
C LYS A 107 -1.43 -3.52 7.22
N GLY A 108 -2.20 -2.50 7.62
CA GLY A 108 -3.45 -2.70 8.37
C GLY A 108 -4.56 -3.42 7.58
N MET A 109 -4.52 -3.40 6.24
CA MET A 109 -5.52 -4.04 5.36
C MET A 109 -5.17 -5.51 5.00
N LEU A 110 -4.04 -6.00 5.50
CA LEU A 110 -3.53 -7.34 5.21
C LEU A 110 -3.54 -8.21 6.49
N PRO A 111 -3.81 -9.52 6.38
CA PRO A 111 -3.75 -10.42 7.53
C PRO A 111 -2.34 -10.45 8.13
N ASN A 112 -2.24 -10.50 9.46
CA ASN A 112 -0.95 -10.51 10.15
C ASN A 112 -0.31 -11.91 10.17
N THR A 113 0.06 -12.43 9.00
CA THR A 113 0.73 -13.73 8.86
C THR A 113 2.14 -13.58 8.27
N PRO A 114 3.04 -14.56 8.43
CA PRO A 114 4.37 -14.54 7.82
C PRO A 114 4.33 -14.31 6.29
N LEU A 115 3.37 -14.92 5.61
CA LEU A 115 3.18 -14.78 4.17
C LEU A 115 2.96 -13.32 3.76
N PHE A 116 2.03 -12.62 4.41
CA PHE A 116 1.73 -11.24 4.07
C PHE A 116 2.83 -10.27 4.48
N ARG A 117 3.57 -10.56 5.56
CA ARG A 117 4.78 -9.80 5.91
C ARG A 117 5.84 -9.90 4.81
N HIS A 118 6.05 -11.10 4.28
CA HIS A 118 6.95 -11.33 3.15
C HIS A 118 6.45 -10.61 1.88
N LEU A 119 5.15 -10.67 1.62
CA LEU A 119 4.51 -10.04 0.47
C LEU A 119 4.69 -8.52 0.51
N ILE A 120 4.43 -7.86 1.65
CA ILE A 120 4.66 -6.42 1.81
C ILE A 120 6.13 -6.07 1.52
N LYS A 121 7.08 -6.84 2.07
CA LYS A 121 8.52 -6.57 1.89
C LYS A 121 8.96 -6.63 0.42
N ASN A 122 8.43 -7.61 -0.32
CA ASN A 122 8.92 -7.94 -1.67
C ASN A 122 8.07 -7.36 -2.80
N SER A 123 6.80 -7.03 -2.54
CA SER A 123 5.84 -6.63 -3.57
C SER A 123 5.31 -5.21 -3.38
N LEU A 124 5.62 -4.52 -2.28
CA LEU A 124 5.24 -3.11 -2.11
C LEU A 124 6.49 -2.22 -2.10
N LYS A 125 6.54 -1.27 -3.04
CA LYS A 125 7.57 -0.22 -3.10
C LYS A 125 6.88 1.13 -3.08
N VAL A 126 7.38 2.05 -2.25
CA VAL A 126 6.78 3.38 -2.06
C VAL A 126 7.88 4.42 -2.11
N TYR A 127 7.72 5.38 -3.00
CA TYR A 127 8.65 6.46 -3.28
C TYR A 127 7.96 7.80 -3.07
N LYS A 128 8.78 8.76 -2.63
CA LYS A 128 8.33 10.11 -2.29
C LYS A 128 8.17 11.00 -3.50
N GLY A 129 9.14 10.95 -4.41
CA GLY A 129 9.12 11.69 -5.67
C GLY A 129 8.43 10.93 -6.80
N ASP A 130 8.52 11.52 -7.99
CA ASP A 130 7.91 11.01 -9.22
C ASP A 130 8.66 9.79 -9.80
N SER A 131 9.94 9.59 -9.45
CA SER A 131 10.78 8.55 -10.05
C SER A 131 10.95 7.31 -9.17
N HIS A 132 11.22 6.18 -9.83
CA HIS A 132 11.55 4.90 -9.18
C HIS A 132 12.68 4.16 -9.93
N PRO A 133 13.54 3.40 -9.23
CA PRO A 133 14.66 2.67 -9.85
C PRO A 133 14.26 1.35 -10.52
N HIS A 134 12.97 1.04 -10.63
CA HIS A 134 12.44 -0.28 -11.00
C HIS A 134 11.98 -0.41 -12.46
N GLU A 135 12.63 0.30 -13.39
CA GLU A 135 12.29 0.27 -14.81
C GLU A 135 12.41 -1.14 -15.42
N SER A 136 13.39 -1.94 -14.98
CA SER A 136 13.59 -3.31 -15.45
C SER A 136 12.42 -4.26 -15.19
N GLN A 137 11.49 -3.89 -14.31
CA GLN A 137 10.31 -4.67 -13.98
C GLN A 137 9.13 -4.40 -14.93
N ASN A 138 9.25 -3.45 -15.86
CA ASN A 138 8.21 -3.03 -16.81
C ASN A 138 6.82 -2.87 -16.16
N PRO A 139 6.68 -1.96 -15.19
CA PRO A 139 5.42 -1.81 -14.47
C PRO A 139 4.31 -1.27 -15.36
N THR A 140 3.11 -1.84 -15.25
CA THR A 140 1.91 -1.34 -15.94
C THR A 140 1.27 -0.20 -15.14
N GLU A 141 1.07 0.95 -15.76
CA GLU A 141 0.45 2.08 -15.09
C GLU A 141 -1.05 1.86 -14.83
N ILE A 142 -1.47 2.05 -13.57
CA ILE A 142 -2.87 2.04 -13.18
C ILE A 142 -3.28 3.48 -12.84
N ASN A 143 -4.14 4.06 -13.67
CA ASN A 143 -4.74 5.35 -13.37
C ASN A 143 -5.84 5.20 -12.32
N PHE A 144 -5.47 5.37 -11.04
CA PHE A 144 -6.39 5.16 -9.91
C PHE A 144 -7.48 6.23 -9.80
N LEU A 145 -7.20 7.48 -10.19
CA LEU A 145 -8.15 8.59 -10.10
C LEU A 145 -9.35 8.38 -11.03
N LYS A 146 -9.11 7.93 -12.28
CA LYS A 146 -10.16 7.68 -13.28
C LYS A 146 -11.14 6.57 -12.88
N LEU A 147 -10.79 5.70 -11.94
CA LEU A 147 -11.66 4.58 -11.54
C LEU A 147 -12.89 5.03 -10.73
N ASN A 148 -12.76 6.10 -9.94
CA ASN A 148 -13.86 6.60 -9.13
C ASN A 148 -13.62 8.07 -8.76
N PRO A 149 -14.60 8.97 -8.94
CA PRO A 149 -14.43 10.39 -8.61
C PRO A 149 -14.12 10.63 -7.12
N LYS A 150 -14.58 9.74 -6.22
CA LYS A 150 -14.30 9.86 -4.78
C LYS A 150 -12.86 9.51 -4.39
N ASN A 151 -12.02 9.09 -5.33
CA ASN A 151 -10.63 8.77 -5.07
C ASN A 151 -9.76 10.02 -4.96
N GLU A 152 -10.16 11.08 -5.66
CA GLU A 152 -9.52 12.39 -5.60
C GLU A 152 -9.99 13.16 -4.36
N ILE A 153 -9.07 13.91 -3.76
CA ILE A 153 -9.37 14.86 -2.70
C ILE A 153 -9.07 16.26 -3.24
N HIS A 154 -10.13 17.01 -3.46
CA HIS A 154 -10.06 18.47 -3.63
C HIS A 154 -9.96 19.11 -2.23
N ASP A 155 -9.15 20.15 -2.12
CA ASP A 155 -9.02 20.94 -0.89
C ASP A 155 -10.25 21.84 -0.66
#